data_AF-A0A830BPV0-F1
#
_entry.id   AF-A0A830BPV0-F1
#
_cell.length_a   1.000
_cell.length_b   1.000
_cell.length_c   1.000
_cell.angle_alpha   90.00
_cell.angle_beta   90.00
_cell.angle_gamma   90.00
#
_symmetry.space_group_name_H-M   'P 1'
#
loop_
_entity.id
_entity.type
_entity.pdbx_description
1 polymer ?
#
loop_
_entity_poly.entity_id
_entity_poly.type
_entity_poly.pdbx_seq_one_letter_code
_entity_poly.pdbx_strand_id
1 'polypeptide(L)'
;KEDFWKDPSGAIAKAYDATDQAILSHNCDLGRGGSTAVTAILINGRQLWVANVGDSRGVLSKRWQAIQTSIDHEPNTERGSIERYVPRVNGQLVVSRSFRDKNLKTHLSSDPDMTSAEIDAETDLLILASDGLWKVMSNQEVVDIVKRIRDPQKAAKQLVLEALNRESKDDISCIVVRF
;
A
#
# COMPACT_ATOMS: atom_id res chain seq x y z
N LYS A 1 -5.96 19.86 14.09
CA LYS A 1 -7.13 19.04 13.69
C LYS A 1 -7.98 19.69 12.58
N GLU A 2 -7.90 21.02 12.35
CA GLU A 2 -8.66 21.71 11.29
C GLU A 2 -8.08 21.56 9.86
N ASP A 3 -6.83 21.14 9.71
CA ASP A 3 -6.13 21.17 8.42
C ASP A 3 -6.58 20.08 7.43
N PHE A 4 -7.10 18.93 7.90
CA PHE A 4 -7.39 17.78 7.02
C PHE A 4 -8.43 18.10 5.94
N TRP A 5 -9.47 18.88 6.27
CA TRP A 5 -10.52 19.20 5.32
C TRP A 5 -10.13 20.27 4.29
N LYS A 6 -9.07 21.04 4.57
CA LYS A 6 -8.56 22.09 3.67
C LYS A 6 -7.41 21.59 2.81
N ASP A 7 -6.57 20.74 3.38
CA ASP A 7 -5.42 20.12 2.73
C ASP A 7 -5.30 18.65 3.19
N PRO A 8 -6.10 17.74 2.60
CA PRO A 8 -6.04 16.32 2.92
C PRO A 8 -4.64 15.74 2.65
N SER A 9 -4.01 16.14 1.53
CA SER A 9 -2.66 15.70 1.16
C SER A 9 -1.61 16.03 2.21
N GLY A 10 -1.53 17.29 2.65
CA GLY A 10 -0.58 17.70 3.67
C GLY A 10 -0.88 17.10 5.03
N ALA A 11 -2.15 16.87 5.36
CA ALA A 11 -2.53 16.18 6.58
C ALA A 11 -2.14 14.69 6.58
N ILE A 12 -2.29 14.00 5.44
CA ILE A 12 -1.84 12.61 5.27
C ILE A 12 -0.30 12.54 5.37
N ALA A 13 0.42 13.42 4.67
CA ALA A 13 1.88 13.46 4.73
C ALA A 13 2.38 13.70 6.17
N LYS A 14 1.79 14.67 6.89
CA LYS A 14 2.10 14.92 8.31
C LYS A 14 1.79 13.71 9.20
N ALA A 15 0.72 12.97 8.91
CA ALA A 15 0.39 11.77 9.67
C ALA A 15 1.41 10.64 9.44
N TYR A 16 1.89 10.47 8.21
CA TYR A 16 2.96 9.53 7.89
C TYR A 16 4.27 9.91 8.60
N ASP A 17 4.71 11.16 8.51
CA ASP A 17 5.91 11.64 9.24
C ASP A 17 5.75 11.46 10.76
N ALA A 18 4.63 11.90 11.34
CA ALA A 18 4.38 11.75 12.78
C ALA A 18 4.40 10.27 13.22
N THR A 19 3.85 9.37 12.40
CA THR A 19 3.87 7.92 12.65
C THR A 19 5.30 7.39 12.61
N ASP A 20 6.07 7.78 11.61
CA ASP A 20 7.47 7.41 11.47
C ASP A 20 8.31 7.91 12.65
N GLN A 21 8.16 9.18 13.06
CA GLN A 21 8.83 9.73 14.25
C GLN A 21 8.43 9.01 15.55
N ALA A 22 7.15 8.68 15.71
CA ALA A 22 6.68 7.93 16.87
C ALA A 22 7.36 6.55 16.92
N ILE A 23 7.41 5.83 15.81
CA ILE A 23 8.10 4.54 15.71
C ILE A 23 9.60 4.70 15.98
N LEU A 24 10.22 5.80 15.52
CA LEU A 24 11.62 6.11 15.80
C LEU A 24 11.91 6.44 17.26
N SER A 25 10.94 6.98 17.99
CA SER A 25 11.11 7.34 19.40
C SER A 25 11.14 6.11 20.32
N HIS A 26 10.42 5.03 19.97
CA HIS A 26 10.33 3.79 20.75
C HIS A 26 11.44 2.77 20.44
N ASN A 27 12.67 3.23 20.19
CA ASN A 27 13.69 2.41 19.53
C ASN A 27 14.37 1.32 20.37
N CYS A 28 14.26 1.36 21.70
CA CYS A 28 14.98 0.43 22.56
C CYS A 28 14.43 -1.01 22.53
N ASP A 29 13.14 -1.19 22.18
CA ASP A 29 12.44 -2.47 22.43
C ASP A 29 12.01 -3.23 21.16
N LEU A 30 12.12 -2.63 19.97
CA LEU A 30 11.43 -3.11 18.76
C LEU A 30 12.33 -3.83 17.72
N GLY A 31 13.62 -4.05 18.02
CA GLY A 31 14.53 -4.76 17.12
C GLY A 31 14.84 -4.04 15.79
N ARG A 32 15.47 -4.76 14.85
CA ARG A 32 15.72 -4.33 13.46
C ARG A 32 14.53 -4.74 12.59
N GLY A 33 13.89 -3.78 11.94
CA GLY A 33 12.77 -4.01 11.04
C GLY A 33 12.11 -2.69 10.63
N GLY A 34 11.41 -2.72 9.49
CA GLY A 34 10.58 -1.63 8.99
C GLY A 34 9.21 -2.17 8.56
N SER A 35 8.32 -1.30 8.13
CA SER A 35 6.97 -1.69 7.69
C SER A 35 6.53 -0.87 6.48
N THR A 36 5.74 -1.47 5.61
CA THR A 36 5.06 -0.79 4.51
C THR A 36 3.67 -0.38 4.94
N ALA A 37 3.06 0.56 4.23
CA ALA A 37 1.70 1.00 4.49
C ALA A 37 1.01 1.48 3.23
N VAL A 38 -0.10 0.83 2.89
CA VAL A 38 -1.10 1.35 1.96
C VAL A 38 -2.34 1.75 2.76
N THR A 39 -2.76 3.00 2.64
CA THR A 39 -3.88 3.59 3.37
C THR A 39 -4.92 4.10 2.40
N ALA A 40 -6.20 3.90 2.71
CA ALA A 40 -7.32 4.49 2.00
C ALA A 40 -8.19 5.33 2.94
N ILE A 41 -8.55 6.54 2.53
CA ILE A 41 -9.41 7.45 3.28
C ILE A 41 -10.56 7.90 2.38
N LEU A 42 -11.79 7.54 2.76
CA LEU A 42 -13.00 7.95 2.05
C LEU A 42 -13.65 9.14 2.75
N ILE A 43 -13.67 10.29 2.07
CA ILE A 43 -14.25 11.53 2.54
C ILE A 43 -15.67 11.68 1.97
N ASN A 44 -16.65 11.84 2.86
CA ASN A 44 -18.07 12.08 2.54
C ASN A 44 -18.68 11.03 1.58
N GLY A 45 -18.14 9.81 1.58
CA GLY A 45 -18.59 8.74 0.67
C GLY A 45 -18.25 8.96 -0.81
N ARG A 46 -17.50 10.02 -1.15
CA ARG A 46 -17.26 10.41 -2.55
C ARG A 46 -15.79 10.55 -2.91
N GLN A 47 -14.99 11.21 -2.08
CA GLN A 47 -13.58 11.45 -2.41
C GLN A 47 -12.70 10.41 -1.72
N LEU A 48 -12.09 9.52 -2.50
CA LEU A 48 -11.16 8.52 -2.03
C LEU A 48 -9.73 9.05 -2.18
N TRP A 49 -8.97 9.01 -1.09
CA TRP A 49 -7.53 9.22 -1.08
C TRP A 49 -6.83 7.88 -0.81
N VAL A 50 -5.82 7.55 -1.61
CA VAL A 50 -4.95 6.39 -1.40
C VAL A 50 -3.52 6.90 -1.23
N ALA A 51 -2.85 6.45 -0.18
CA ALA A 51 -1.48 6.81 0.15
C ALA A 51 -0.65 5.54 0.35
N ASN A 52 0.53 5.45 -0.24
CA ASN A 52 1.38 4.27 -0.14
C ASN A 52 2.83 4.59 0.20
N VAL A 53 3.42 3.79 1.09
CA VAL A 53 4.85 3.69 1.36
C VAL A 53 5.22 2.21 1.39
N GLY A 54 5.86 1.73 0.33
CA GLY A 54 6.39 0.37 0.23
C GLY A 54 5.84 -0.36 -0.99
N ASP A 55 5.87 -1.68 -0.96
CA ASP A 55 5.43 -2.59 -2.03
C ASP A 55 4.01 -3.17 -1.82
N SER A 56 3.32 -2.76 -0.76
CA SER A 56 1.87 -2.95 -0.69
C SER A 56 1.17 -2.13 -1.77
N ARG A 57 -0.01 -2.58 -2.21
CA ARG A 57 -0.72 -1.96 -3.35
C ARG A 57 -2.22 -1.81 -3.11
N GLY A 58 -2.75 -0.69 -3.60
CA GLY A 58 -4.16 -0.38 -3.68
C GLY A 58 -4.68 -0.42 -5.12
N VAL A 59 -5.76 -1.14 -5.37
CA VAL A 59 -6.41 -1.29 -6.68
C VAL A 59 -7.89 -0.93 -6.56
N LEU A 60 -8.32 0.10 -7.28
CA LEU A 60 -9.72 0.46 -7.46
C LEU A 60 -10.27 -0.27 -8.68
N SER A 61 -11.53 -0.69 -8.64
CA SER A 61 -12.23 -1.20 -9.81
C SER A 61 -13.35 -0.27 -10.24
N LYS A 62 -13.37 0.07 -11.53
CA LYS A 62 -14.48 0.76 -12.17
C LYS A 62 -14.96 -0.04 -13.38
N ARG A 63 -16.26 -0.32 -13.45
CA ARG A 63 -16.87 -1.20 -14.46
C ARG A 63 -16.13 -2.54 -14.60
N TRP A 64 -15.66 -3.08 -13.48
CA TRP A 64 -14.86 -4.30 -13.37
C TRP A 64 -13.48 -4.26 -14.04
N GLN A 65 -12.98 -3.07 -14.37
CA GLN A 65 -11.61 -2.86 -14.85
C GLN A 65 -10.73 -2.43 -13.67
N ALA A 66 -9.56 -3.07 -13.54
CA ALA A 66 -8.61 -2.76 -12.49
C ALA A 66 -7.84 -1.47 -12.79
N ILE A 67 -7.81 -0.56 -11.82
CA ILE A 67 -7.08 0.71 -11.84
C ILE A 67 -6.18 0.73 -10.61
N GLN A 68 -4.88 0.68 -10.81
CA GLN A 68 -3.92 0.79 -9.71
C GLN A 68 -3.90 2.23 -9.18
N THR A 69 -4.06 2.38 -7.87
CA THR A 69 -4.17 3.67 -7.17
C THR A 69 -2.96 3.99 -6.28
N SER A 70 -1.97 3.10 -6.24
CA SER A 70 -0.71 3.29 -5.53
C SER A 70 0.48 3.04 -6.46
N ILE A 71 1.63 3.60 -6.11
CA ILE A 71 2.90 3.27 -6.75
C ILE A 71 3.65 2.33 -5.81
N ASP A 72 4.09 1.20 -6.32
CA ASP A 72 4.85 0.22 -5.57
C ASP A 72 6.32 0.66 -5.53
N HIS A 73 6.83 0.90 -4.32
CA HIS A 73 8.20 1.33 -4.06
C HIS A 73 9.15 0.12 -4.07
N GLU A 74 9.24 -0.52 -5.22
CA GLU A 74 10.17 -1.61 -5.47
C GLU A 74 11.58 -1.07 -5.82
N PRO A 75 12.64 -1.78 -5.43
CA PRO A 75 14.03 -1.47 -5.80
C PRO A 75 14.28 -1.17 -7.28
N ASN A 76 13.54 -1.85 -8.16
CA ASN A 76 13.76 -1.79 -9.60
C ASN A 76 13.05 -0.61 -10.26
N THR A 77 11.99 -0.08 -9.65
CA THR A 77 11.19 1.03 -10.18
C THR A 77 11.76 2.39 -9.78
N GLU A 78 12.47 2.49 -8.64
CA GLU A 78 13.12 3.73 -8.18
C GLU A 78 14.62 3.86 -8.58
N ARG A 79 15.08 3.07 -9.56
CA ARG A 79 16.49 3.00 -10.03
C ARG A 79 17.11 4.35 -10.41
N GLY A 80 16.31 5.36 -10.79
CA GLY A 80 16.81 6.66 -11.23
C GLY A 80 17.40 7.56 -10.13
N SER A 81 16.94 7.44 -8.89
CA SER A 81 17.30 8.39 -7.80
C SER A 81 18.07 7.75 -6.64
N ILE A 82 18.01 6.43 -6.48
CA ILE A 82 18.35 5.74 -5.21
C ILE A 82 19.58 4.83 -5.31
N GLU A 83 20.08 4.56 -6.53
CA GLU A 83 21.12 3.54 -6.77
C GLU A 83 22.46 3.74 -6.07
N ARG A 84 22.84 4.96 -5.67
CA ARG A 84 24.19 5.21 -5.13
C ARG A 84 24.35 4.96 -3.63
N TYR A 85 23.27 4.80 -2.85
CA TYR A 85 23.37 5.00 -1.40
C TYR A 85 22.55 4.09 -0.49
N VAL A 86 21.86 3.06 -1.00
CA VAL A 86 21.06 2.14 -0.16
C VAL A 86 21.87 0.88 0.20
N PRO A 87 22.11 0.58 1.50
CA PRO A 87 22.70 -0.66 1.97
C PRO A 87 21.82 -1.84 1.59
N ARG A 88 22.50 -2.88 1.10
CA ARG A 88 21.89 -4.17 0.78
C ARG A 88 21.97 -5.06 2.02
N VAL A 89 20.90 -5.76 2.35
CA VAL A 89 20.97 -6.88 3.30
C VAL A 89 21.17 -8.14 2.46
N ASN A 90 22.30 -8.85 2.63
CA ASN A 90 22.68 -10.02 1.82
C ASN A 90 22.74 -9.78 0.29
N GLY A 91 22.99 -8.54 -0.14
CA GLY A 91 23.05 -8.22 -1.58
C GLY A 91 21.69 -7.93 -2.23
N GLN A 92 20.58 -7.99 -1.48
CA GLN A 92 19.24 -7.66 -1.96
C GLN A 92 18.70 -6.37 -1.31
N LEU A 93 18.03 -5.58 -2.14
CA LEU A 93 17.23 -4.41 -1.81
C LEU A 93 15.78 -4.94 -1.66
N VAL A 94 15.06 -4.62 -0.58
CA VAL A 94 13.71 -5.19 -0.36
C VAL A 94 12.63 -4.16 -0.71
N VAL A 95 12.77 -2.90 -0.29
CA VAL A 95 11.86 -1.79 -0.64
C VAL A 95 12.63 -0.47 -0.69
N SER A 96 12.15 0.49 -1.47
CA SER A 96 12.79 1.80 -1.64
C SER A 96 12.20 2.92 -0.77
N ARG A 97 11.03 2.69 -0.15
CA ARG A 97 10.40 3.51 0.91
C ARG A 97 9.74 2.62 1.98
N SER A 98 9.94 2.93 3.25
CA SER A 98 9.34 2.20 4.38
C SER A 98 9.28 3.06 5.64
N PHE A 99 8.38 2.73 6.56
CA PHE A 99 8.45 3.21 7.93
C PHE A 99 9.62 2.55 8.66
N ARG A 100 10.34 3.33 9.46
CA ARG A 100 11.44 2.88 10.32
C ARG A 100 12.56 2.12 9.57
N ASP A 101 13.53 2.89 9.06
CA ASP A 101 14.88 2.36 8.81
C ASP A 101 15.97 3.35 9.22
N LYS A 102 16.36 3.33 10.50
CA LYS A 102 17.33 4.28 11.10
C LYS A 102 18.71 4.26 10.46
N ASN A 103 19.15 3.12 9.93
CA ASN A 103 20.48 3.00 9.32
C ASN A 103 20.52 3.56 7.89
N LEU A 104 19.36 4.01 7.40
CA LEU A 104 19.09 4.23 6.00
C LEU A 104 18.35 5.55 5.72
N LYS A 105 17.98 6.30 6.77
CA LYS A 105 17.26 7.58 6.68
C LYS A 105 17.99 8.71 5.99
N THR A 106 19.28 8.56 5.67
CA THR A 106 19.93 9.49 4.72
C THR A 106 19.44 9.30 3.28
N HIS A 107 18.76 8.18 2.96
CA HIS A 107 18.39 7.78 1.60
C HIS A 107 16.98 7.16 1.44
N LEU A 108 16.26 6.85 2.53
CA LEU A 108 14.91 6.28 2.55
C LEU A 108 13.89 7.29 3.08
N SER A 109 12.90 7.67 2.26
CA SER A 109 11.83 8.61 2.63
C SER A 109 10.58 7.88 3.15
N SER A 110 9.91 8.46 4.16
CA SER A 110 8.57 8.08 4.61
C SER A 110 7.46 8.90 3.96
N ASP A 111 7.79 9.73 2.96
CA ASP A 111 6.83 10.49 2.17
C ASP A 111 5.98 9.52 1.32
N PRO A 112 4.65 9.49 1.54
CA PRO A 112 3.78 8.64 0.77
C PRO A 112 3.59 9.17 -0.64
N ASP A 113 3.52 8.24 -1.60
CA ASP A 113 2.92 8.53 -2.89
C ASP A 113 1.40 8.52 -2.71
N MET A 114 0.74 9.60 -3.13
CA MET A 114 -0.69 9.82 -2.90
C MET A 114 -1.44 9.98 -4.22
N THR A 115 -2.59 9.35 -4.31
CA THR A 115 -3.56 9.56 -5.40
C THR A 115 -4.95 9.84 -4.82
N SER A 116 -5.79 10.50 -5.61
CA SER A 116 -7.19 10.73 -5.28
C SER A 116 -8.10 10.32 -6.43
N ALA A 117 -9.25 9.73 -6.11
CA ALA A 117 -10.27 9.36 -7.08
C ALA A 117 -11.67 9.73 -6.54
N GLU A 118 -12.60 10.03 -7.45
CA GLU A 118 -14.01 10.10 -7.12
C GLU A 118 -14.65 8.71 -7.19
N ILE A 119 -15.39 8.37 -6.14
CA ILE A 119 -16.31 7.23 -6.07
C ILE A 119 -17.63 7.69 -6.69
N ASP A 120 -18.06 6.93 -7.68
CA ASP A 120 -19.29 7.16 -8.45
C ASP A 120 -20.06 5.85 -8.62
N ALA A 121 -21.19 5.91 -9.34
CA ALA A 121 -22.05 4.75 -9.58
C ALA A 121 -21.38 3.64 -10.41
N GLU A 122 -20.21 3.90 -10.99
CA GLU A 122 -19.45 2.95 -11.81
C GLU A 122 -18.31 2.30 -11.03
N THR A 123 -18.12 2.72 -9.78
CA THR A 123 -17.07 2.22 -8.90
C THR A 123 -17.54 0.98 -8.18
N ASP A 124 -16.89 -0.17 -8.44
CA ASP A 124 -17.36 -1.45 -7.92
C ASP A 124 -16.79 -1.76 -6.54
N LEU A 125 -15.47 -1.51 -6.37
CA LEU A 125 -14.71 -1.91 -5.19
C LEU A 125 -13.32 -1.28 -5.12
N LEU A 126 -12.74 -1.33 -3.92
CA LEU A 126 -11.33 -1.07 -3.64
C LEU A 126 -10.71 -2.31 -2.97
N ILE A 127 -9.53 -2.71 -3.43
CA ILE A 127 -8.70 -3.76 -2.82
C ILE A 127 -7.41 -3.13 -2.32
N LEU A 128 -7.05 -3.38 -1.07
CA LEU A 128 -5.73 -3.10 -0.52
C LEU A 128 -5.10 -4.41 -0.11
N ALA A 129 -3.86 -4.69 -0.51
CA ALA A 129 -3.17 -5.91 -0.08
C ALA A 129 -1.66 -5.76 -0.01
N SER A 130 -1.02 -6.64 0.76
CA SER A 130 0.44 -6.82 0.75
C SER A 130 0.91 -7.43 -0.57
N ASP A 131 2.20 -7.23 -0.86
CA ASP A 131 2.91 -7.79 -2.01
C ASP A 131 2.81 -9.32 -2.13
N GLY A 132 2.62 -10.04 -1.01
CA GLY A 132 2.31 -11.47 -1.00
C GLY A 132 1.13 -11.86 -1.91
N LEU A 133 0.16 -10.96 -2.11
CA LEU A 133 -0.92 -11.13 -3.09
C LEU A 133 -0.43 -10.80 -4.52
N TRP A 134 0.19 -9.63 -4.68
CA TRP A 134 0.50 -9.03 -5.99
C TRP A 134 1.68 -9.69 -6.71
N LYS A 135 2.54 -10.42 -5.99
CA LYS A 135 3.63 -11.23 -6.54
C LYS A 135 3.13 -12.43 -7.37
N VAL A 136 1.90 -12.89 -7.13
CA VAL A 136 1.35 -14.12 -7.75
C VAL A 136 0.06 -13.90 -8.54
N MET A 137 -0.53 -12.70 -8.46
CA MET A 137 -1.74 -12.34 -9.19
C MET A 137 -1.66 -10.91 -9.72
N SER A 138 -2.09 -10.74 -10.97
CA SER A 138 -2.23 -9.41 -11.57
C SER A 138 -3.45 -8.66 -11.03
N ASN A 139 -3.44 -7.34 -11.18
CA ASN A 139 -4.53 -6.47 -10.72
C ASN A 139 -5.91 -6.91 -11.28
N GLN A 140 -5.97 -7.29 -12.55
CA GLN A 140 -7.22 -7.69 -13.19
C GLN A 140 -7.71 -9.08 -12.73
N GLU A 141 -6.79 -10.04 -12.52
CA GLU A 141 -7.17 -11.36 -11.99
C GLU A 141 -7.83 -11.25 -10.61
N VAL A 142 -7.27 -10.41 -9.74
CA VAL A 142 -7.83 -10.14 -8.41
C VAL A 142 -9.25 -9.56 -8.53
N VAL A 143 -9.45 -8.57 -9.39
CA VAL A 143 -10.79 -7.99 -9.65
C VAL A 143 -11.77 -9.05 -10.18
N ASP A 144 -11.35 -9.89 -11.11
CA ASP A 144 -12.19 -10.92 -11.72
C ASP A 144 -12.61 -12.01 -10.72
N ILE A 145 -11.75 -12.34 -9.75
CA ILE A 145 -12.08 -13.24 -8.65
C ILE A 145 -13.13 -12.59 -7.73
N VAL A 146 -12.86 -11.36 -7.28
CA VAL A 146 -13.77 -10.63 -6.36
C VAL A 146 -15.12 -10.37 -6.99
N LYS A 147 -15.18 -10.12 -8.30
CA LYS A 147 -16.42 -9.92 -9.07
C LYS A 147 -17.43 -11.04 -8.89
N ARG A 148 -16.97 -12.28 -8.71
CA ARG A 148 -17.83 -13.47 -8.56
C ARG A 148 -18.37 -13.64 -7.14
N ILE A 149 -17.86 -12.87 -6.17
CA ILE A 149 -18.16 -13.01 -4.75
C ILE A 149 -18.77 -11.71 -4.21
N ARG A 150 -20.05 -11.79 -3.81
CA ARG A 150 -20.78 -10.62 -3.30
C ARG A 150 -20.26 -10.15 -1.95
N ASP A 151 -20.01 -11.08 -1.04
CA ASP A 151 -19.56 -10.78 0.32
C ASP A 151 -18.08 -10.37 0.32
N PRO A 152 -17.71 -9.15 0.76
CA PRO A 152 -16.34 -8.65 0.67
C PRO A 152 -15.37 -9.42 1.57
N GLN A 153 -15.83 -9.92 2.72
CA GLN A 153 -14.97 -10.69 3.63
C GLN A 153 -14.65 -12.07 3.05
N LYS A 154 -15.63 -12.73 2.42
CA LYS A 154 -15.41 -13.97 1.67
C LYS A 154 -14.53 -13.74 0.46
N ALA A 155 -14.68 -12.61 -0.23
CA ALA A 155 -13.84 -12.26 -1.36
C ALA A 155 -12.37 -12.09 -0.93
N ALA A 156 -12.11 -11.34 0.14
CA ALA A 156 -10.77 -11.20 0.71
C ALA A 156 -10.17 -12.56 1.11
N LYS A 157 -10.95 -13.44 1.77
CA LYS A 157 -10.50 -14.81 2.10
C LYS A 157 -10.17 -15.63 0.85
N GLN A 158 -10.99 -15.54 -0.19
CA GLN A 158 -10.73 -16.24 -1.44
C GLN A 158 -9.45 -15.77 -2.10
N LEU A 159 -9.17 -14.46 -2.09
CA LEU A 159 -7.92 -13.91 -2.62
C LEU A 159 -6.70 -14.44 -1.86
N VAL A 160 -6.76 -14.51 -0.53
CA VAL A 160 -5.69 -15.10 0.28
C VAL A 160 -5.48 -16.57 -0.06
N LEU A 161 -6.56 -17.35 -0.15
CA LEU A 161 -6.47 -18.77 -0.51
C LEU A 161 -5.91 -18.98 -1.93
N GLU A 162 -6.31 -18.15 -2.89
CA GLU A 162 -5.79 -18.23 -4.26
C GLU A 162 -4.30 -17.90 -4.30
N ALA A 163 -3.83 -16.89 -3.57
CA ALA A 163 -2.40 -16.59 -3.47
C ALA A 163 -1.59 -17.74 -2.85
N LEU A 164 -2.13 -18.40 -1.83
CA LEU A 164 -1.52 -19.59 -1.22
C LEU A 164 -1.46 -20.76 -2.20
N ASN A 165 -2.54 -21.00 -2.96
CA ASN A 165 -2.58 -22.04 -3.99
C ASN A 165 -1.59 -21.79 -5.13
N ARG A 166 -1.24 -20.53 -5.38
CA ARG A 166 -0.21 -20.11 -6.32
C ARG A 166 1.19 -20.05 -5.71
N GLU A 167 1.36 -20.69 -4.54
CA GLU A 167 2.64 -20.84 -3.85
C GLU A 167 3.31 -19.49 -3.48
N SER A 168 2.50 -18.48 -3.12
CA SER A 168 3.05 -17.26 -2.54
C SER A 168 3.89 -17.60 -1.30
N LYS A 169 5.09 -17.02 -1.25
CA LYS A 169 6.10 -17.28 -0.21
C LYS A 169 6.17 -16.18 0.85
N ASP A 170 5.22 -15.26 0.82
CA ASP A 170 5.17 -14.08 1.68
C ASP A 170 3.93 -14.07 2.57
N ASP A 171 3.93 -13.19 3.55
CA ASP A 171 2.74 -12.94 4.36
C ASP A 171 1.66 -12.23 3.51
N ILE A 172 0.44 -12.75 3.55
CA ILE A 172 -0.67 -12.23 2.74
C ILE A 172 -1.70 -11.55 3.63
N SER A 173 -1.86 -10.24 3.45
CA SER A 173 -2.96 -9.46 4.02
C SER A 173 -3.78 -8.82 2.90
N CYS A 174 -5.11 -8.86 3.01
CA CYS A 174 -6.01 -8.32 2.00
C CYS A 174 -7.27 -7.71 2.62
N ILE A 175 -7.63 -6.52 2.17
CA ILE A 175 -8.85 -5.79 2.50
C ILE A 175 -9.62 -5.57 1.20
N VAL A 176 -10.92 -5.87 1.22
CA VAL A 176 -11.84 -5.61 0.11
C VAL A 176 -12.97 -4.72 0.62
N VAL A 177 -13.19 -3.60 -0.06
CA VAL A 177 -14.27 -2.65 0.20
C VAL A 177 -15.17 -2.62 -1.04
N ARG A 178 -16.49 -2.75 -0.87
CA ARG A 178 -17.48 -2.55 -1.94
C ARG A 178 -18.19 -1.22 -1.76
N PHE A 179 -18.49 -0.56 -2.88
CA PHE A 179 -19.22 0.70 -2.93
C PHE A 179 -20.66 0.48 -3.41
#